data_AF-A0A3D2S101-F1
#
_entry.id   AF-A0A3D2S101-F1
#
_cell.length_a   1.000
_cell.length_b   1.000
_cell.length_c   1.000
_cell.angle_alpha   90.00
_cell.angle_beta   90.00
_cell.angle_gamma   90.00
#
_symmetry.space_group_name_H-M   'P 1'
#
loop_
_entity.id
_entity.type
_entity.pdbx_description
1 polymer ?
#
loop_
_entity_poly.entity_id
_entity_poly.type
_entity_poly.pdbx_seq_one_letter_code
_entity_poly.pdbx_strand_id
1 'polypeptide(L)'
;MRYPAQFKKTAINGRSIVIGLICVSLICFTEAYNDYYINNTWLAAHHFPIVAAFLLMILVLGVNIFAKLTRFFSPLKASELITIWCMMIVVASLPTLGLAAYMLPTLVGLTYYATPENEWIELFHHHLPEWLIPRGT
;
A
#
# COMPACT_ATOMS: atom_id res chain seq x y z
N MET A 1 30.76 3.99 -30.16
CA MET A 1 30.36 4.36 -28.78
C MET A 1 29.16 5.30 -28.86
N ARG A 2 27.96 4.89 -28.43
CA ARG A 2 26.79 5.78 -28.26
C ARG A 2 26.88 6.40 -26.86
N TYR A 3 26.94 7.73 -26.78
CA TYR A 3 26.78 8.42 -25.49
C TYR A 3 25.44 8.01 -24.86
N PRO A 4 25.38 7.72 -23.54
CA PRO A 4 24.10 7.47 -22.89
C PRO A 4 23.24 8.74 -22.96
N ALA A 5 21.97 8.57 -23.32
CA ALA A 5 21.01 9.66 -23.36
C ALA A 5 20.96 10.36 -21.99
N GLN A 6 21.21 11.67 -21.95
CA GLN A 6 21.07 12.45 -20.73
C GLN A 6 19.62 12.39 -20.26
N PHE A 7 19.39 11.78 -19.09
CA PHE A 7 18.09 11.83 -18.43
C PHE A 7 17.78 13.27 -18.02
N LYS A 8 16.82 13.89 -18.72
CA LYS A 8 16.33 15.22 -18.35
C LYS A 8 15.61 15.10 -17.00
N LYS A 9 16.13 15.76 -15.96
CA LYS A 9 15.46 15.85 -14.66
C LYS A 9 14.05 16.42 -14.88
N THR A 10 13.04 15.61 -14.60
CA THR A 10 11.65 16.03 -14.69
C THR A 10 11.15 16.26 -13.28
N ALA A 11 10.75 17.49 -12.96
CA ALA A 11 10.24 17.84 -11.65
C ALA A 11 8.93 17.07 -11.37
N ILE A 12 8.77 16.63 -10.12
CA ILE A 12 7.52 16.01 -9.66
C ILE A 12 6.43 17.08 -9.68
N ASN A 13 5.30 16.75 -10.32
CA ASN A 13 4.18 17.67 -10.44
C ASN A 13 3.22 17.50 -9.26
N GLY A 14 2.69 18.58 -8.69
CA GLY A 14 1.68 18.50 -7.63
C GLY A 14 0.45 17.68 -8.05
N ARG A 15 0.09 17.72 -9.34
CA ARG A 15 -1.01 16.92 -9.89
C ARG A 15 -0.79 15.42 -9.72
N SER A 16 0.41 14.90 -9.96
CA SER A 16 0.69 13.46 -9.80
C SER A 16 0.63 13.03 -8.34
N ILE A 17 1.01 13.91 -7.41
CA ILE A 17 0.89 13.65 -5.97
C ILE A 17 -0.58 13.53 -5.58
N VAL A 18 -1.42 14.48 -5.99
CA VAL A 18 -2.86 14.46 -5.67
C VAL A 18 -3.54 13.22 -6.25
N ILE A 19 -3.29 12.89 -7.52
CA ILE A 19 -3.85 11.69 -8.15
C ILE A 19 -3.33 10.43 -7.44
N GLY A 20 -2.04 10.39 -7.13
CA GLY A 20 -1.44 9.27 -6.40
C GLY A 20 -2.06 9.07 -5.02
N LEU A 21 -2.31 10.14 -4.26
CA LEU A 21 -2.99 10.07 -2.95
C LEU A 21 -4.42 9.54 -3.05
N ILE A 22 -5.15 9.93 -4.09
CA ILE A 22 -6.49 9.38 -4.37
C ILE A 22 -6.39 7.87 -4.64
N CYS A 23 -5.49 7.45 -5.52
CA CYS A 23 -5.29 6.03 -5.82
C CYS A 23 -4.87 5.23 -4.58
N VAL A 24 -3.95 5.76 -3.78
CA VAL A 24 -3.51 5.16 -2.51
C VAL A 24 -4.69 4.98 -1.55
N SER A 25 -5.52 6.01 -1.38
CA SER A 25 -6.68 5.95 -0.48
C SER A 25 -7.69 4.91 -0.95
N LEU A 26 -7.92 4.81 -2.27
CA LEU A 26 -8.79 3.80 -2.87
C LEU A 26 -8.25 2.38 -2.65
N ILE A 27 -6.94 2.16 -2.80
CA ILE A 27 -6.30 0.87 -2.52
C ILE A 27 -6.50 0.50 -1.05
N CYS A 28 -6.13 1.38 -0.12
CA CYS A 28 -6.29 1.14 1.32
C CYS A 28 -7.72 0.76 1.70
N PHE A 29 -8.70 1.52 1.19
CA PHE A 29 -10.11 1.26 1.48
C PHE A 29 -10.58 -0.06 0.87
N THR A 30 -10.24 -0.32 -0.40
CA THR A 30 -10.71 -1.50 -1.13
C THR A 30 -10.12 -2.77 -0.53
N GLU A 31 -8.82 -2.80 -0.22
CA GLU A 31 -8.15 -3.95 0.37
C GLU A 31 -8.70 -4.23 1.78
N ALA A 32 -8.75 -3.22 2.65
CA ALA A 32 -9.27 -3.39 4.00
C ALA A 32 -10.72 -3.86 4.01
N TYR A 33 -11.56 -3.31 3.14
CA TYR A 33 -12.96 -3.72 3.02
C TYR A 33 -13.10 -5.15 2.45
N ASN A 34 -12.35 -5.49 1.40
CA ASN A 34 -12.40 -6.82 0.80
C ASN A 34 -11.93 -7.90 1.77
N ASP A 35 -10.79 -7.67 2.43
CA ASP A 35 -10.12 -8.69 3.23
C ASP A 35 -10.81 -8.88 4.59
N TYR A 36 -11.28 -7.80 5.25
CA TYR A 36 -11.86 -7.89 6.60
C TYR A 36 -13.39 -7.90 6.66
N TYR A 37 -14.08 -7.22 5.73
CA TYR A 37 -15.55 -7.19 5.75
C TYR A 37 -16.13 -8.27 4.84
N ILE A 38 -15.71 -8.33 3.57
CA ILE A 38 -16.25 -9.32 2.63
C ILE A 38 -15.64 -10.72 2.88
N ASN A 39 -14.41 -10.81 3.41
CA ASN A 39 -13.65 -12.05 3.57
C ASN A 39 -13.45 -12.80 2.24
N ASN A 40 -13.21 -12.05 1.17
CA ASN A 40 -12.87 -12.59 -0.14
C ASN A 40 -11.39 -13.02 -0.21
N THR A 41 -10.96 -13.48 -1.39
CA THR A 41 -9.53 -13.71 -1.67
C THR A 41 -8.72 -12.47 -1.31
N TRP A 42 -7.62 -12.69 -0.58
CA TRP A 42 -6.75 -11.64 -0.08
C TRP A 42 -6.05 -10.94 -1.24
N LEU A 43 -6.45 -9.70 -1.51
CA LEU A 43 -5.91 -8.94 -2.63
C LEU A 43 -4.44 -8.55 -2.40
N ALA A 44 -4.07 -8.33 -1.13
CA ALA A 44 -2.72 -7.98 -0.74
C ALA A 44 -1.75 -9.18 -0.69
N ALA A 45 -2.25 -10.43 -0.65
CA ALA A 45 -1.43 -11.64 -0.46
C ALA A 45 -0.66 -12.09 -1.70
N HIS A 46 -0.71 -11.31 -2.77
CA HIS A 46 -0.02 -11.62 -4.02
C HIS A 46 1.28 -10.83 -4.14
N HIS A 47 2.32 -11.46 -4.70
CA HIS A 47 3.62 -10.81 -4.94
C HIS A 47 3.54 -9.68 -5.98
N PHE A 48 2.49 -9.67 -6.79
CA PHE A 48 2.22 -8.64 -7.78
C PHE A 48 1.05 -7.77 -7.30
N PRO A 49 1.22 -6.44 -7.17
CA PRO A 49 0.19 -5.55 -6.67
C PRO A 49 -0.90 -5.34 -7.74
N ILE A 50 -1.81 -6.30 -7.85
CA ILE A 50 -2.78 -6.39 -8.94
C ILE A 50 -3.73 -5.18 -8.97
N VAL A 51 -4.14 -4.67 -7.82
CA VAL A 51 -5.01 -3.49 -7.70
C VAL A 51 -4.29 -2.25 -8.23
N ALA A 52 -3.02 -2.05 -7.84
CA ALA A 52 -2.20 -0.95 -8.35
C ALA A 52 -2.00 -1.05 -9.88
N ALA A 53 -1.75 -2.26 -10.39
CA ALA A 53 -1.56 -2.49 -11.83
C ALA A 53 -2.85 -2.20 -12.61
N PHE A 54 -3.99 -2.62 -12.07
CA PHE A 54 -5.31 -2.33 -12.64
C PHE A 54 -5.61 -0.82 -12.66
N LEU A 55 -5.35 -0.11 -11.57
CA LEU A 55 -5.50 1.35 -11.52
C LEU A 55 -4.56 2.07 -12.50
N LEU A 56 -3.31 1.62 -12.61
CA LEU A 56 -2.37 2.16 -13.60
C LEU A 56 -2.88 1.95 -15.03
N MET A 57 -3.44 0.77 -15.33
CA MET A 57 -4.05 0.48 -16.62
C MET A 57 -5.22 1.44 -16.90
N ILE A 58 -6.07 1.73 -15.92
CA ILE A 58 -7.16 2.72 -16.06
C ILE A 58 -6.61 4.13 -16.31
N LEU A 59 -5.55 4.54 -15.63
CA LEU A 59 -4.93 5.85 -15.85
C LEU A 59 -4.34 5.97 -17.27
N VAL A 60 -3.73 4.90 -17.79
CA VAL A 60 -3.10 4.91 -19.11
C VAL A 60 -4.10 4.72 -20.25
N LEU A 61 -4.95 3.69 -20.18
CA LEU A 61 -5.87 3.32 -21.25
C LEU A 61 -7.20 4.07 -21.15
N GLY A 62 -7.63 4.44 -19.95
CA GLY A 62 -8.84 5.25 -19.73
C GLY A 62 -8.50 6.74 -19.80
N VAL A 63 -7.89 7.27 -18.74
CA VAL A 63 -7.71 8.71 -18.56
C VAL A 63 -6.85 9.33 -19.66
N ASN A 64 -5.71 8.72 -19.98
CA ASN A 64 -4.80 9.28 -20.98
C ASN A 64 -5.32 9.17 -22.42
N ILE A 65 -5.98 8.07 -22.79
CA ILE A 65 -6.59 7.95 -24.12
C ILE A 65 -7.77 8.92 -24.24
N PHE A 66 -8.63 8.98 -23.23
CA PHE A 66 -9.75 9.92 -23.20
C PHE A 66 -9.30 11.38 -23.30
N ALA A 67 -8.24 11.75 -22.57
CA ALA A 67 -7.62 13.08 -22.65
C ALA A 67 -7.13 13.40 -24.06
N LYS A 68 -6.50 12.42 -24.74
CA LYS A 68 -6.01 12.59 -26.12
C LYS A 68 -7.14 12.75 -27.13
N LEU A 69 -8.23 11.99 -26.98
CA LEU A 69 -9.37 12.02 -27.90
C LEU A 69 -10.20 13.29 -27.75
N THR A 70 -10.50 13.68 -26.51
CA THR A 70 -11.40 14.82 -26.23
C THR A 70 -10.68 16.16 -26.13
N ARG A 71 -9.36 16.15 -25.89
CA ARG A 71 -8.55 17.34 -25.58
C ARG A 71 -9.07 18.17 -24.41
N PHE A 72 -9.94 17.61 -23.56
CA PHE A 72 -10.55 18.31 -22.43
C PHE A 72 -9.50 18.70 -21.37
N PHE A 73 -8.48 17.86 -21.19
CA PHE A 73 -7.33 18.11 -20.33
C PHE A 73 -6.06 17.51 -20.93
N SER A 74 -4.91 17.94 -20.40
CA SER A 74 -3.61 17.40 -20.82
C SER A 74 -3.40 15.97 -20.31
N PRO A 75 -2.96 15.03 -21.17
CA PRO A 75 -2.62 13.67 -20.74
C PRO A 75 -1.51 13.66 -19.68
N LEU A 76 -1.54 12.66 -18.81
CA LEU A 76 -0.48 12.37 -17.84
C LEU A 76 0.82 12.01 -18.56
N LYS A 77 1.90 12.67 -18.15
CA LYS A 77 3.26 12.41 -18.63
C LYS A 77 3.78 11.10 -18.03
N ALA A 78 4.77 10.50 -18.68
CA ALA A 78 5.44 9.30 -18.17
C ALA A 78 5.97 9.49 -16.73
N SER A 79 6.57 10.65 -16.43
CA SER A 79 7.06 10.97 -15.08
C SER A 79 5.95 11.01 -14.02
N GLU A 80 4.77 11.51 -14.38
CA GLU A 80 3.60 11.58 -13.50
C GLU A 80 3.05 10.18 -13.22
N LEU A 81 2.93 9.35 -14.26
CA LEU A 81 2.49 7.96 -14.14
C LEU A 81 3.47 7.12 -13.31
N ILE A 82 4.78 7.29 -13.50
CA ILE A 82 5.80 6.61 -12.70
C ILE A 82 5.70 7.03 -11.23
N THR A 83 5.50 8.32 -10.95
CA THR A 83 5.32 8.80 -9.58
C THR A 83 4.09 8.16 -8.92
N ILE A 84 2.95 8.16 -9.62
CA ILE A 84 1.71 7.54 -9.14
C ILE A 84 1.91 6.03 -8.92
N TRP A 85 2.58 5.34 -9.85
CA TRP A 85 2.92 3.93 -9.73
C TRP A 85 3.75 3.64 -8.48
N CYS A 86 4.83 4.39 -8.26
CA CYS A 86 5.66 4.27 -7.06
C CYS A 86 4.85 4.46 -5.77
N MET A 87 3.93 5.42 -5.74
CA MET A 87 3.06 5.63 -4.58
C MET A 87 2.14 4.42 -4.34
N MET A 88 1.53 3.87 -5.39
CA MET A 88 0.60 2.75 -5.26
C MET A 88 1.30 1.45 -4.82
N ILE A 89 2.45 1.10 -5.40
CA ILE A 89 3.14 -0.16 -5.06
C ILE A 89 3.71 -0.16 -3.65
N VAL A 90 4.09 1.00 -3.13
CA VAL A 90 4.53 1.13 -1.73
C VAL A 90 3.40 0.78 -0.78
N VAL A 91 2.16 1.13 -1.12
CA VAL A 91 1.00 0.92 -0.26
C VAL A 91 0.33 -0.43 -0.47
N ALA A 92 0.43 -1.06 -1.64
CA ALA A 92 -0.32 -2.27 -1.99
C ALA A 92 -0.17 -3.51 -1.08
N SER A 93 0.74 -3.50 -0.09
CA SER A 93 0.86 -4.57 0.92
C SER A 93 0.86 -4.06 2.36
N LEU A 94 0.82 -2.75 2.58
CA LEU A 94 0.91 -2.15 3.91
C LEU A 94 -0.39 -2.26 4.72
N PRO A 95 -1.59 -1.93 4.20
CA PRO A 95 -2.80 -1.80 5.01
C PRO A 95 -3.26 -3.12 5.63
N THR A 96 -3.38 -4.18 4.84
CA THR A 96 -3.95 -5.45 5.30
C THR A 96 -2.84 -6.36 5.82
N LEU A 97 -1.95 -6.86 4.97
CA LEU A 97 -0.93 -7.80 5.42
C LEU A 97 0.10 -7.19 6.36
N GLY A 98 0.78 -6.12 5.92
CA GLY A 98 1.87 -5.52 6.71
C GLY A 98 1.41 -5.04 8.08
N LEU A 99 0.32 -4.29 8.13
CA LEU A 99 -0.16 -3.65 9.35
C LEU A 99 -1.16 -4.54 10.11
N ALA A 100 -2.30 -4.84 9.50
CA ALA A 100 -3.40 -5.45 10.23
C ALA A 100 -3.23 -6.96 10.47
N ALA A 101 -2.63 -7.71 9.55
CA ALA A 101 -2.42 -9.16 9.70
C ALA A 101 -1.10 -9.52 10.40
N TYR A 102 -0.03 -8.72 10.24
CA TYR A 102 1.27 -9.02 10.85
C TYR A 102 1.59 -8.12 12.04
N MET A 103 1.54 -6.80 11.89
CA MET A 103 1.98 -5.89 12.95
C MET A 103 1.12 -6.03 14.21
N LEU A 104 -0.21 -5.99 14.08
CA LEU A 104 -1.11 -6.08 15.25
C LEU A 104 -0.95 -7.42 16.00
N PRO A 105 -1.08 -8.60 15.36
CA PRO A 105 -0.92 -9.87 16.07
C PRO A 105 0.47 -10.09 16.64
N THR A 106 1.51 -9.53 16.02
CA THR A 106 2.88 -9.62 16.55
C THR A 106 3.05 -8.79 17.83
N LEU A 107 2.39 -7.62 17.91
CA LEU A 107 2.45 -6.76 19.10
C LEU A 107 1.68 -7.36 20.28
N VAL A 108 0.48 -7.91 20.06
CA VAL A 108 -0.39 -8.37 21.16
C VAL A 108 -0.40 -9.88 21.35
N GLY A 109 0.07 -10.66 20.37
CA GLY A 109 -0.09 -12.12 20.33
C GLY A 109 0.56 -12.85 21.50
N LEU A 110 1.72 -12.37 21.96
CA LEU A 110 2.40 -12.92 23.14
C LEU A 110 1.55 -12.84 24.41
N THR A 111 0.68 -11.83 24.52
CA THR A 111 -0.22 -11.68 25.68
C THR A 111 -1.59 -12.29 25.40
N TYR A 112 -2.13 -12.10 24.19
CA TYR A 112 -3.46 -12.56 23.82
C TYR A 112 -3.56 -14.10 23.75
N TYR A 113 -2.50 -14.78 23.31
CA TYR A 113 -2.44 -16.25 23.22
C TYR A 113 -1.66 -16.89 24.37
N ALA A 114 -1.32 -16.15 25.42
CA ALA A 114 -0.68 -16.72 26.59
C ALA A 114 -1.64 -17.67 27.32
N THR A 115 -1.17 -18.86 27.67
CA THR A 115 -1.91 -19.83 28.49
C THR A 115 -1.01 -20.30 29.64
N PRO A 116 -1.58 -20.84 30.73
CA PRO A 116 -0.77 -21.40 31.82
C PRO A 116 0.19 -22.50 31.35
N GLU A 117 -0.17 -23.25 30.31
CA GLU A 117 0.64 -24.37 29.79
C GLU A 117 1.82 -23.92 28.93
N ASN A 118 1.73 -22.74 28.29
CA ASN A 118 2.83 -22.22 27.47
C ASN A 118 3.77 -21.28 28.25
N GLU A 119 3.32 -20.80 29.41
CA GLU A 119 4.09 -19.95 30.34
C GLU A 119 4.66 -18.68 29.66
N TRP A 120 4.05 -18.22 28.56
CA TRP A 120 4.62 -17.14 27.74
C TRP A 120 4.73 -15.80 28.48
N ILE A 121 3.86 -15.55 29.46
CA ILE A 121 3.94 -14.35 30.28
C ILE A 121 5.24 -14.36 31.09
N GLU A 122 5.53 -15.43 31.81
CA GLU A 122 6.72 -15.54 32.67
C GLU A 122 8.01 -15.58 31.84
N LEU A 123 7.99 -16.33 30.74
CA LEU A 123 9.15 -16.54 29.88
C LEU A 123 9.52 -15.32 29.01
N PHE A 124 8.56 -14.50 28.59
CA PHE A 124 8.83 -13.46 27.59
C PHE A 124 8.50 -12.03 28.03
N HIS A 125 7.57 -11.79 28.96
CA HIS A 125 7.18 -10.40 29.30
C HIS A 125 8.35 -9.58 29.84
N HIS A 126 9.32 -10.21 30.52
CA HIS A 126 10.47 -9.51 31.07
C HIS A 126 11.46 -9.00 30.00
N HIS A 127 11.37 -9.50 28.77
CA HIS A 127 12.16 -9.01 27.64
C HIS A 127 11.43 -7.95 26.82
N LEU A 128 10.15 -7.71 27.08
CA LEU A 128 9.32 -6.78 26.31
C LEU A 128 9.32 -5.40 26.98
N PRO A 129 9.60 -4.33 26.22
CA PRO A 129 9.49 -2.99 26.76
C PRO A 129 8.05 -2.67 27.16
N GLU A 130 7.88 -1.91 28.25
CA GLU A 130 6.54 -1.57 28.76
C GLU A 130 5.67 -0.78 27.77
N TRP A 131 6.30 -0.05 26.85
CA TRP A 131 5.60 0.73 25.82
C TRP A 131 5.10 -0.11 24.63
N LEU A 132 5.53 -1.37 24.50
CA LEU A 132 5.27 -2.18 23.31
C LEU A 132 3.85 -2.76 23.29
N ILE A 133 3.30 -3.06 24.47
CA ILE A 133 2.00 -3.74 24.62
C ILE A 133 1.02 -2.75 25.25
N PRO A 134 -0.13 -2.47 24.61
CA PRO A 134 -1.19 -1.68 25.23
C PRO A 134 -1.71 -2.44 26.47
N ARG A 135 -1.36 -1.98 27.67
CA ARG A 135 -1.93 -2.48 28.93
C ARG A 135 -3.25 -1.74 29.14
N GLY A 136 -4.37 -2.45 29.00
CA GLY A 136 -5.66 -1.90 29.42
C GLY A 136 -5.64 -1.63 30.92
N THR A 137 -6.08 -0.43 31.33
CA THR A 137 -6.37 -0.14 32.73
C THR A 137 -7.58 -0.92 33.22
#